data_AF-A0A6S7I390-F1
#
_entry.id   AF-A0A6S7I390-F1
#
_cell.length_a   1.000
_cell.length_b   1.000
_cell.length_c   1.000
_cell.angle_alpha   90.00
_cell.angle_beta   90.00
_cell.angle_gamma   90.00
#
_symmetry.space_group_name_H-M   'P 1'
#
loop_
_entity.id
_entity.type
_entity.pdbx_description
1 polymer ?
#
loop_
_entity_poly.entity_id
_entity_poly.type
_entity_poly.pdbx_seq_one_letter_code
_entity_poly.pdbx_strand_id
1 'polypeptide(L)'
;MPPSCSNGFQATVGYDNTWHWLKVQEILVWSAITGILIGLFSSFFVLVIATTNIIVGALASLTISLITCCVLGTITMIGWKLGVLESLNLTLVVGLAVDYVVHLAEGYMHLVGEDRLTKVQHTLTHVGISVLSGACSTLGASIFMLGAKIVFFFQFGIFMFCTIGLSIFFSLLFFTTVLALVGPQEDEKGSIKPAITYCIDHIRGKRKNNTHCDRCHGKGFVSFSNEQDQ
;
A
#
# COMPACT_ATOMS: atom_id res chain seq x y z
N MET A 1 -6.87 39.29 26.48
CA MET A 1 -6.20 38.46 27.50
C MET A 1 -6.16 39.22 28.82
N PRO A 2 -6.33 38.55 29.98
CA PRO A 2 -6.22 39.19 31.28
C PRO A 2 -4.78 39.71 31.53
N PRO A 3 -4.61 40.83 32.24
CA PRO A 3 -3.33 41.56 32.36
C PRO A 3 -2.19 40.78 33.06
N SER A 4 -2.50 39.71 33.81
CA SER A 4 -1.46 38.86 34.44
C SER A 4 -0.68 37.98 33.46
N CYS A 5 -1.09 37.84 32.20
CA CYS A 5 -0.34 37.11 31.17
C CYS A 5 0.57 38.01 30.31
N SER A 6 0.72 39.30 30.65
CA SER A 6 1.53 40.25 29.86
C SER A 6 3.04 39.99 29.90
N ASN A 7 3.52 39.17 30.86
CA ASN A 7 4.94 38.82 31.04
C ASN A 7 5.21 37.32 30.87
N GLY A 8 4.23 36.55 30.35
CA GLY A 8 4.44 35.16 29.99
C GLY A 8 5.27 35.07 28.72
N PHE A 9 6.59 35.03 28.87
CA PHE A 9 7.65 34.81 27.89
C PHE A 9 7.16 34.41 26.47
N GLN A 10 6.70 35.39 25.68
CA GLN A 10 6.66 35.28 24.22
C GLN A 10 8.11 35.45 23.76
N ALA A 11 8.84 34.35 23.69
CA ALA A 11 10.25 34.27 23.29
C ALA A 11 10.49 34.57 21.79
N THR A 12 9.77 35.52 21.19
CA THR A 12 9.98 35.91 19.79
C THR A 12 10.04 37.43 19.69
N VAL A 13 11.10 38.01 20.23
CA VAL A 13 11.55 39.37 19.88
C VAL A 13 12.83 39.21 19.06
N GLY A 14 12.66 38.91 17.78
CA GLY A 14 13.75 38.81 16.81
C GLY A 14 13.18 38.53 15.43
N TYR A 15 13.65 39.27 14.42
CA TYR A 15 13.27 39.07 13.01
C TYR A 15 13.57 37.64 12.52
N ASP A 16 14.45 36.90 13.20
CA ASP A 16 14.79 35.51 12.91
C ASP A 16 14.06 34.55 13.86
N ASN A 17 12.97 33.97 13.33
CA ASN A 17 12.16 32.95 14.01
C ASN A 17 12.84 31.56 14.01
N THR A 18 14.11 31.48 14.40
CA THR A 18 14.90 30.23 14.35
C THR A 18 14.27 29.12 15.19
N TRP A 19 13.71 29.46 16.34
CA TRP A 19 12.98 28.51 17.20
C TRP A 19 11.73 27.93 16.52
N HIS A 20 11.00 28.77 15.78
CA HIS A 20 9.83 28.32 15.03
C HIS A 20 10.24 27.42 13.86
N TRP A 21 11.32 27.78 13.14
CA TRP A 21 11.85 26.95 12.06
C TRP A 21 12.33 25.58 12.56
N LEU A 22 13.05 25.55 13.69
CA LEU A 22 13.49 24.32 14.32
C LEU A 22 12.31 23.44 14.74
N LYS A 23 11.25 24.03 15.31
CA LYS A 23 10.00 23.31 15.60
C LYS A 23 9.30 22.77 14.37
N VAL A 24 9.25 23.53 13.28
CA VAL A 24 8.70 23.06 12.01
C VAL A 24 9.50 21.87 11.48
N GLN A 25 10.83 21.94 11.46
CA GLN A 25 11.68 20.83 11.02
C GLN A 25 11.50 19.57 11.88
N GLU A 26 11.41 19.73 13.20
CA GLU A 26 11.12 18.63 14.13
C GLU A 26 9.79 17.94 13.79
N ILE A 27 8.72 18.73 13.61
CA ILE A 27 7.39 18.21 13.28
C ILE A 27 7.38 17.51 11.92
N LEU A 28 8.09 18.05 10.92
CA LEU A 28 8.15 17.48 9.58
C LEU A 28 8.83 16.11 9.55
N VAL A 29 9.90 15.94 10.32
CA VAL A 29 10.58 14.64 10.45
C VAL A 29 9.67 13.64 11.17
N TRP A 30 9.06 14.04 12.29
CA TRP A 30 8.14 13.18 13.03
C TRP A 30 6.94 12.76 12.17
N SER A 31 6.37 13.69 11.40
CA SER A 31 5.24 13.43 10.50
C SER A 31 5.62 12.47 9.38
N ALA A 32 6.81 12.63 8.79
CA ALA A 32 7.29 11.74 7.74
C ALA A 32 7.51 10.31 8.25
N ILE A 33 8.19 10.16 9.41
CA ILE A 33 8.46 8.84 9.99
C ILE A 33 7.16 8.15 10.40
N THR A 34 6.27 8.86 11.09
CA THR A 34 4.98 8.30 11.51
C THR A 34 4.10 7.97 10.32
N GLY A 35 4.08 8.81 9.28
CA GLY A 35 3.37 8.56 8.03
C GLY A 35 3.85 7.28 7.33
N ILE A 36 5.17 7.09 7.23
CA ILE A 36 5.74 5.87 6.64
C ILE A 36 5.38 4.64 7.46
N LEU A 37 5.53 4.69 8.79
CA LEU A 37 5.25 3.54 9.66
C LEU A 37 3.76 3.15 9.63
N ILE A 38 2.87 4.14 9.73
CA ILE A 38 1.42 3.92 9.64
C ILE A 38 1.05 3.40 8.25
N GLY A 39 1.65 3.94 7.19
CA GLY A 39 1.45 3.50 5.81
C GLY A 39 1.87 2.05 5.60
N LEU A 40 3.06 1.67 6.04
CA LEU A 40 3.57 0.29 5.92
C LEU A 40 2.74 -0.70 6.75
N PHE A 41 2.37 -0.31 7.97
CA PHE A 41 1.49 -1.12 8.82
C PHE A 41 0.12 -1.30 8.15
N SER A 42 -0.53 -0.21 7.74
CA SER A 42 -1.82 -0.25 7.06
C SER A 42 -1.76 -1.06 5.75
N SER A 43 -0.68 -0.92 4.98
CA SER A 43 -0.45 -1.66 3.74
C SER A 43 -0.43 -3.17 3.99
N PHE A 44 0.29 -3.63 5.02
CA PHE A 44 0.31 -5.05 5.39
C PHE A 44 -1.11 -5.59 5.64
N PHE A 45 -1.92 -4.89 6.44
CA PHE A 45 -3.30 -5.32 6.71
C PHE A 45 -4.16 -5.34 5.45
N VAL A 46 -4.10 -4.30 4.63
CA VAL A 46 -4.88 -4.21 3.39
C VAL A 46 -4.49 -5.32 2.42
N LEU A 47 -3.19 -5.59 2.24
CA LEU A 47 -2.69 -6.64 1.35
C LEU A 47 -3.09 -8.03 1.83
N VAL A 48 -3.01 -8.28 3.14
CA VAL A 48 -3.41 -9.54 3.75
C VAL A 48 -4.91 -9.79 3.54
N ILE A 49 -5.74 -8.76 3.66
CA ILE A 49 -7.18 -8.84 3.40
C ILE A 49 -7.45 -9.04 1.91
N ALA A 50 -6.82 -8.25 1.03
CA ALA A 50 -7.04 -8.29 -0.41
C ALA A 50 -6.62 -9.62 -1.03
N THR A 51 -5.48 -10.17 -0.61
CA THR A 51 -4.94 -11.43 -1.14
C THR A 51 -5.52 -12.67 -0.45
N THR A 52 -6.17 -12.51 0.71
CA THR A 52 -6.65 -13.61 1.58
C THR A 52 -5.57 -14.63 1.99
N ASN A 53 -4.29 -14.28 1.83
CA ASN A 53 -3.15 -15.14 2.14
C ASN A 53 -2.05 -14.31 2.82
N ILE A 54 -1.65 -14.71 4.04
CA ILE A 54 -0.64 -13.98 4.83
C ILE A 54 0.72 -14.00 4.14
N ILE A 55 1.08 -15.09 3.47
CA ILE A 55 2.39 -15.25 2.83
C ILE A 55 2.54 -14.22 1.70
N VAL A 56 1.53 -14.12 0.83
CA VAL A 56 1.53 -13.16 -0.28
C VAL A 56 1.51 -11.73 0.26
N GLY A 57 0.67 -11.44 1.25
CA GLY A 57 0.63 -10.14 1.91
C GLY A 57 1.97 -9.75 2.56
N ALA A 58 2.65 -10.69 3.21
CA ALA A 58 3.97 -10.46 3.80
C ALA A 58 5.04 -10.20 2.74
N LEU A 59 5.10 -10.99 1.66
CA LEU A 59 6.05 -10.79 0.55
C LEU A 59 5.80 -9.46 -0.18
N ALA A 60 4.53 -9.09 -0.36
CA ALA A 60 4.14 -7.80 -0.91
C ALA A 60 4.59 -6.64 -0.01
N SER A 61 4.32 -6.72 1.30
CA SER A 61 4.72 -5.69 2.27
C SER A 61 6.24 -5.53 2.40
N LEU A 62 6.99 -6.64 2.30
CA LEU A 62 8.45 -6.62 2.25
C LEU A 62 8.92 -5.87 1.01
N THR A 63 8.33 -6.15 -0.15
CA THR A 63 8.68 -5.46 -1.40
C THR A 63 8.41 -3.95 -1.32
N ILE A 64 7.27 -3.55 -0.75
CA ILE A 64 6.92 -2.13 -0.55
C ILE A 64 7.90 -1.43 0.40
N SER A 65 8.33 -2.13 1.44
CA SER A 65 9.34 -1.64 2.38
C SER A 65 10.69 -1.43 1.68
N LEU A 66 11.09 -2.35 0.81
CA LEU A 66 12.30 -2.22 -0.02
C LEU A 66 12.21 -1.06 -1.00
N ILE A 67 11.07 -0.90 -1.71
CA ILE A 67 10.83 0.23 -2.61
C ILE A 67 10.96 1.55 -1.85
N THR A 68 10.30 1.65 -0.70
CA THR A 68 10.32 2.86 0.12
C THR A 68 11.74 3.19 0.60
N CYS A 69 12.50 2.17 1.03
CA CYS A 69 13.90 2.33 1.40
C CYS A 69 14.77 2.82 0.22
N CYS A 70 14.58 2.28 -0.98
CA CYS A 70 15.30 2.71 -2.18
C CYS A 70 14.98 4.16 -2.57
N VAL A 71 13.71 4.57 -2.47
CA VAL A 71 13.29 5.94 -2.76
C VAL A 71 13.86 6.93 -1.73
N LEU A 72 13.81 6.59 -0.43
CA LEU A 72 14.46 7.36 0.63
C LEU A 72 15.98 7.51 0.38
N GLY A 73 16.65 6.42 0.00
CA GLY A 73 18.06 6.44 -0.39
C GLY A 73 18.32 7.37 -1.57
N THR A 74 17.47 7.33 -2.60
CA THR A 74 17.61 8.20 -3.77
C THR A 74 17.48 9.68 -3.40
N ILE A 75 16.51 10.04 -2.55
CA ILE A 75 16.29 11.43 -2.11
C ILE A 75 17.47 11.95 -1.29
N THR A 76 18.02 11.11 -0.40
CA THR A 76 19.20 11.49 0.40
C THR A 76 20.46 11.66 -0.45
N MET A 77 20.65 10.83 -1.50
CA MET A 77 21.76 10.97 -2.44
C MET A 77 21.67 12.25 -3.30
N ILE A 78 20.46 12.71 -3.62
CA ILE A 78 20.23 13.97 -4.34
C ILE A 78 20.53 15.19 -3.43
N GLY A 79 20.64 14.99 -2.11
CA GLY A 79 20.98 16.06 -1.16
C GLY A 79 19.84 17.05 -0.92
N TRP A 80 18.59 16.63 -1.14
CA TRP A 80 17.44 17.48 -0.86
C TRP A 80 17.29 17.75 0.64
N LYS A 81 17.01 19.00 0.97
CA LYS A 81 16.75 19.42 2.36
C LYS A 81 15.34 19.01 2.75
N LEU A 82 15.17 18.51 3.97
CA LEU A 82 13.86 18.23 4.55
C LEU A 82 13.04 19.52 4.69
N GLY A 83 12.06 19.67 3.82
CA GLY A 83 11.00 20.67 3.87
C GLY A 83 9.62 20.04 3.98
N VAL A 84 8.60 20.89 3.88
CA VAL A 84 7.19 20.46 3.94
C VAL A 84 6.87 19.51 2.79
N LEU A 85 7.37 19.82 1.59
CA LEU A 85 7.11 19.06 0.37
C LEU A 85 7.76 17.69 0.43
N GLU A 86 9.02 17.63 0.86
CA GLU A 86 9.75 16.40 1.02
C GLU A 86 9.04 15.50 2.06
N SER A 87 8.63 16.04 3.21
CA SER A 87 7.88 15.28 4.23
C SER A 87 6.56 14.69 3.69
N LEU A 88 5.79 15.47 2.92
CA LEU A 88 4.57 14.99 2.26
C LEU A 88 4.87 13.91 1.23
N ASN A 89 5.88 14.13 0.40
CA ASN A 89 6.34 13.20 -0.62
C ASN A 89 6.78 11.87 0.01
N LEU A 90 7.56 11.90 1.10
CA LEU A 90 8.00 10.70 1.81
C LEU A 90 6.84 9.83 2.30
N THR A 91 5.74 10.45 2.75
CA THR A 91 4.52 9.72 3.15
C THR A 91 3.79 9.16 1.91
N LEU A 92 3.77 9.93 0.81
CA LEU A 92 3.14 9.55 -0.45
C LEU A 92 3.84 8.36 -1.13
N VAL A 93 5.18 8.20 -0.97
CA VAL A 93 5.96 7.07 -1.51
C VAL A 93 5.28 5.74 -1.19
N VAL A 94 4.86 5.55 0.06
CA VAL A 94 4.31 4.28 0.52
C VAL A 94 3.04 3.95 -0.25
N GLY A 95 2.15 4.92 -0.46
CA GLY A 95 0.92 4.73 -1.24
C GLY A 95 1.18 4.34 -2.69
N LEU A 96 2.05 5.10 -3.38
CA LEU A 96 2.43 4.78 -4.76
C LEU A 96 3.18 3.45 -4.91
N ALA A 97 3.87 3.02 -3.85
CA ALA A 97 4.51 1.72 -3.81
C ALA A 97 3.49 0.58 -3.69
N VAL A 98 2.42 0.78 -2.91
CA VAL A 98 1.37 -0.25 -2.71
C VAL A 98 0.61 -0.51 -3.99
N ASP A 99 0.23 0.53 -4.74
CA ASP A 99 -0.72 0.43 -5.86
C ASP A 99 -0.30 -0.61 -6.92
N TYR A 100 0.98 -0.67 -7.28
CA TYR A 100 1.43 -1.65 -8.29
C TYR A 100 1.54 -3.07 -7.72
N VAL A 101 1.98 -3.20 -6.47
CA VAL A 101 2.16 -4.51 -5.83
C VAL A 101 0.81 -5.15 -5.53
N VAL A 102 -0.20 -4.38 -5.08
CA VAL A 102 -1.53 -4.91 -4.76
C VAL A 102 -2.24 -5.46 -5.99
N HIS A 103 -2.18 -4.76 -7.13
CA HIS A 103 -2.80 -5.23 -8.38
C HIS A 103 -2.16 -6.54 -8.86
N LEU A 104 -0.82 -6.63 -8.82
CA LEU A 104 -0.13 -7.87 -9.18
C LEU A 104 -0.44 -9.00 -8.19
N ALA A 105 -0.53 -8.70 -6.89
CA ALA A 105 -0.83 -9.69 -5.87
C ALA A 105 -2.26 -10.24 -6.00
N GLU A 106 -3.25 -9.38 -6.22
CA GLU A 106 -4.64 -9.76 -6.47
C GLU A 106 -4.76 -10.59 -7.75
N GLY A 107 -4.14 -10.13 -8.83
CA GLY A 107 -4.14 -10.83 -10.12
C GLY A 107 -3.52 -12.23 -10.03
N TYR A 108 -2.53 -12.43 -9.15
CA TYR A 108 -1.95 -13.75 -8.89
C TYR A 108 -2.90 -14.66 -8.08
N MET A 109 -3.62 -14.09 -7.12
CA MET A 109 -4.58 -14.83 -6.30
C MET A 109 -5.88 -15.18 -7.01
N HIS A 110 -6.22 -14.49 -8.10
CA HIS A 110 -7.41 -14.78 -8.90
C HIS A 110 -7.33 -16.12 -9.65
N LEU A 111 -6.12 -16.60 -9.95
CA LEU A 111 -5.90 -17.87 -10.67
C LEU A 111 -5.79 -19.03 -9.69
N VAL A 112 -6.67 -20.03 -9.84
CA VAL A 112 -6.73 -21.22 -8.99
C VAL A 112 -6.35 -22.46 -9.80
N GLY A 113 -5.47 -23.31 -9.25
CA GLY A 113 -5.15 -24.64 -9.80
C GLY A 113 -4.09 -24.68 -10.90
N GLU A 114 -3.38 -23.58 -11.16
CA GLU A 114 -2.26 -23.55 -12.12
C GLU A 114 -0.89 -23.53 -11.44
N ASP A 115 0.14 -23.96 -12.18
CA ASP A 115 1.55 -23.89 -11.77
C ASP A 115 1.97 -22.45 -11.44
N ARG A 116 2.93 -22.26 -10.52
CA ARG A 116 3.38 -20.93 -10.08
C ARG A 116 3.79 -20.06 -11.26
N LEU A 117 4.53 -20.63 -12.20
CA LEU A 117 5.08 -19.89 -13.33
C LEU A 117 3.97 -19.48 -14.29
N THR A 118 3.03 -20.39 -14.58
CA THR A 118 1.85 -20.09 -15.40
C THR A 118 1.00 -18.99 -14.77
N LYS A 119 0.77 -19.03 -13.46
CA LYS A 119 0.04 -17.98 -12.74
C LYS A 119 0.71 -16.62 -12.89
N VAL A 120 2.02 -16.53 -12.62
CA VAL A 120 2.77 -15.26 -12.77
C VAL A 120 2.71 -14.78 -14.22
N GLN A 121 2.88 -15.65 -15.21
CA GLN A 121 2.84 -15.28 -16.62
C GLN A 121 1.46 -14.73 -17.03
N HIS A 122 0.38 -15.39 -16.60
CA HIS A 122 -0.98 -14.93 -16.88
C HIS A 122 -1.27 -13.60 -16.17
N THR A 123 -0.90 -13.45 -14.90
CA THR A 123 -1.03 -12.19 -14.15
C THR A 123 -0.25 -11.05 -14.82
N LEU A 124 0.98 -11.30 -15.28
CA LEU A 124 1.79 -10.29 -15.95
C LEU A 124 1.18 -9.88 -17.30
N THR A 125 0.60 -10.83 -18.02
CA THR A 125 -0.04 -10.57 -19.32
C THR A 125 -1.35 -9.80 -19.15
N HIS A 126 -2.18 -10.12 -18.15
CA HIS A 126 -3.49 -9.51 -17.99
C HIS A 126 -3.46 -8.23 -17.14
N VAL A 127 -2.81 -8.30 -15.97
CA VAL A 127 -2.76 -7.19 -15.00
C VAL A 127 -1.51 -6.33 -15.21
N GLY A 128 -0.38 -6.94 -15.55
CA GLY A 128 0.88 -6.21 -15.76
C GLY A 128 0.78 -5.14 -16.87
N ILE A 129 0.07 -5.42 -17.97
CA ILE A 129 -0.14 -4.43 -19.04
C ILE A 129 -0.96 -3.22 -18.55
N SER A 130 -1.99 -3.46 -17.72
CA SER A 130 -2.80 -2.40 -17.14
C SER A 130 -1.98 -1.53 -16.18
N VAL A 131 -1.22 -2.16 -15.30
CA VAL A 131 -0.32 -1.49 -14.34
C VAL A 131 0.74 -0.66 -15.07
N LEU A 132 1.37 -1.22 -16.11
CA LEU A 132 2.39 -0.54 -16.90
C LEU A 132 1.82 0.67 -17.64
N SER A 133 0.62 0.54 -18.22
CA SER A 133 -0.06 1.67 -18.87
C SER A 133 -0.37 2.80 -17.87
N GLY A 134 -0.88 2.45 -16.69
CA GLY A 134 -1.14 3.41 -15.61
C GLY A 134 0.15 4.13 -15.16
N ALA A 135 1.23 3.39 -14.97
CA ALA A 135 2.53 3.97 -14.64
C ALA A 135 3.07 4.87 -15.75
N CYS A 136 2.99 4.45 -17.02
CA CYS A 136 3.40 5.27 -18.16
C CYS A 136 2.65 6.60 -18.22
N SER A 137 1.34 6.60 -17.95
CA SER A 137 0.55 7.84 -17.90
C SER A 137 1.03 8.79 -16.80
N THR A 138 1.37 8.24 -15.63
CA THR A 138 1.80 9.03 -14.47
C THR A 138 3.26 9.51 -14.62
N LEU A 139 4.13 8.69 -15.23
CA LEU A 139 5.47 9.10 -15.65
C LEU A 139 5.40 10.20 -16.70
N GLY A 140 4.51 10.09 -17.69
CA GLY A 140 4.26 11.14 -18.68
C GLY A 140 3.83 12.46 -18.04
N ALA A 141 2.90 12.41 -17.08
CA ALA A 141 2.50 13.58 -16.31
C ALA A 141 3.67 14.15 -15.49
N SER A 142 4.48 13.30 -14.86
CA SER A 142 5.65 13.71 -14.08
C SER A 142 6.69 14.42 -14.95
N ILE A 143 6.97 13.89 -16.14
CA ILE A 143 7.87 14.50 -17.13
C ILE A 143 7.32 15.87 -17.57
N PHE A 144 6.02 15.98 -17.82
CA PHE A 144 5.39 17.25 -18.16
C PHE A 144 5.57 18.31 -17.05
N MET A 145 5.46 17.90 -15.79
CA MET A 145 5.69 18.79 -14.63
C MET A 145 7.14 19.29 -14.51
N LEU A 146 8.12 18.59 -15.07
CA LEU A 146 9.52 19.06 -15.12
C LEU A 146 9.70 20.32 -15.99
N GLY A 147 8.76 20.60 -16.90
CA GLY A 147 8.75 21.84 -17.68
C GLY A 147 8.15 23.04 -16.93
N ALA A 148 7.64 22.85 -15.71
CA ALA A 148 6.97 23.90 -14.95
C ALA A 148 7.97 24.92 -14.38
N LYS A 149 7.63 26.21 -14.47
CA LYS A 149 8.43 27.30 -13.87
C LYS A 149 8.34 27.36 -12.34
N ILE A 150 7.31 26.76 -11.76
CA ILE A 150 7.11 26.76 -10.31
C ILE A 150 7.95 25.64 -9.70
N VAL A 151 8.89 26.01 -8.82
CA VAL A 151 9.86 25.10 -8.17
C VAL A 151 9.18 23.89 -7.50
N PHE A 152 8.02 24.12 -6.88
CA PHE A 152 7.17 23.07 -6.30
C PHE A 152 6.88 21.93 -7.29
N PHE A 153 6.41 22.27 -8.50
CA PHE A 153 6.04 21.28 -9.50
C PHE A 153 7.25 20.56 -10.08
N PHE A 154 8.37 21.26 -10.22
CA PHE A 154 9.63 20.66 -10.67
C PHE A 154 10.15 19.60 -9.69
N GLN A 155 10.24 19.94 -8.40
CA GLN A 155 10.68 19.00 -7.36
C GLN A 155 9.71 17.82 -7.22
N PHE A 156 8.42 18.10 -7.23
CA PHE A 156 7.40 17.05 -7.18
C PHE A 156 7.47 16.13 -8.40
N GLY A 157 7.70 16.67 -9.60
CA GLY A 157 7.85 15.89 -10.83
C GLY A 157 9.03 14.92 -10.79
N ILE A 158 10.21 15.37 -10.32
CA ILE A 158 11.39 14.49 -10.15
C ILE A 158 11.07 13.39 -9.14
N PHE A 159 10.46 13.75 -8.01
CA PHE A 159 10.09 12.81 -6.97
C PHE A 159 9.12 11.72 -7.47
N MET A 160 8.05 12.13 -8.15
CA MET A 160 7.07 11.18 -8.72
C MET A 160 7.72 10.30 -9.77
N PHE A 161 8.54 10.86 -10.66
CA PHE A 161 9.25 10.09 -11.69
C PHE A 161 10.14 9.00 -11.10
N CYS A 162 10.97 9.34 -10.11
CA CYS A 162 11.82 8.37 -9.41
C CYS A 162 11.00 7.32 -8.66
N THR A 163 9.96 7.74 -7.94
CA THR A 163 9.11 6.85 -7.14
C THR A 163 8.38 5.85 -8.02
N ILE A 164 7.73 6.30 -9.09
CA ILE A 164 6.98 5.43 -10.00
C ILE A 164 7.93 4.51 -10.76
N GLY A 165 9.06 5.04 -11.25
CA GLY A 165 10.07 4.25 -11.98
C GLY A 165 10.66 3.12 -11.13
N LEU A 166 11.03 3.40 -9.88
CA LEU A 166 11.52 2.39 -8.95
C LEU A 166 10.41 1.42 -8.54
N SER A 167 9.21 1.93 -8.25
CA SER A 167 8.09 1.12 -7.81
C SER A 167 7.67 0.10 -8.88
N ILE A 168 7.58 0.51 -10.15
CA ILE A 168 7.26 -0.43 -11.24
C ILE A 168 8.39 -1.42 -11.51
N PHE A 169 9.65 -0.98 -11.43
CA PHE A 169 10.79 -1.87 -11.62
C PHE A 169 10.82 -2.99 -10.57
N PHE A 170 10.64 -2.64 -9.30
CA PHE A 170 10.58 -3.62 -8.21
C PHE A 170 9.31 -4.46 -8.25
N SER A 171 8.15 -3.90 -8.59
CA SER A 171 6.91 -4.68 -8.64
C SER A 171 6.89 -5.67 -9.82
N LEU A 172 7.33 -5.27 -11.02
CA LEU A 172 7.31 -6.15 -12.19
C LEU A 172 8.45 -7.16 -12.21
N LEU A 173 9.60 -6.87 -11.61
CA LEU A 173 10.75 -7.79 -11.62
C LEU A 173 10.92 -8.50 -10.29
N PHE A 174 11.10 -7.76 -9.20
CA PHE A 174 11.42 -8.35 -7.90
C PHE A 174 10.20 -9.09 -7.32
N PHE A 175 9.03 -8.45 -7.28
CA PHE A 175 7.84 -9.09 -6.69
C PHE A 175 7.36 -10.29 -7.52
N THR A 176 7.32 -10.19 -8.84
CA THR A 176 6.89 -11.31 -9.71
C THR A 176 7.85 -12.50 -9.63
N THR A 177 9.16 -12.28 -9.55
CA THR A 177 10.15 -13.37 -9.40
C THR A 177 10.04 -14.03 -8.03
N VAL A 178 9.83 -13.24 -6.97
CA VAL A 178 9.57 -13.76 -5.62
C VAL A 178 8.28 -14.59 -5.59
N LEU A 179 7.22 -14.14 -6.27
CA LEU A 179 5.98 -14.91 -6.42
C LEU A 179 6.17 -16.19 -7.25
N ALA A 180 7.01 -16.18 -8.28
CA ALA A 180 7.30 -17.37 -9.07
C ALA A 180 8.01 -18.45 -8.22
N LEU A 181 8.89 -18.03 -7.30
CA LEU A 181 9.66 -18.94 -6.43
C LEU A 181 8.85 -19.43 -5.22
N VAL A 182 8.20 -18.52 -4.50
CA VAL A 182 7.63 -18.77 -3.15
C VAL A 182 6.10 -18.64 -3.14
N GLY A 183 5.47 -18.31 -4.26
CA GLY A 183 4.03 -18.10 -4.35
C GLY A 183 3.21 -19.36 -4.01
N PRO A 184 2.05 -19.21 -3.35
CA PRO A 184 1.18 -20.33 -3.02
C PRO A 184 0.61 -20.96 -4.30
N GLN A 185 0.80 -22.27 -4.41
CA GLN A 185 0.45 -23.07 -5.59
C GLN A 185 -0.87 -23.84 -5.40
N GLU A 186 -1.21 -24.15 -4.13
CA GLU A 186 -2.41 -24.88 -3.73
C GLU A 186 -3.00 -24.21 -2.46
N ASP A 187 -4.32 -24.31 -2.25
CA ASP A 187 -5.11 -23.65 -1.19
C ASP A 187 -4.65 -23.97 0.27
N GLU A 188 -3.56 -24.72 0.46
CA GLU A 188 -3.19 -25.32 1.75
C GLU A 188 -2.15 -24.56 2.58
N LYS A 189 -1.40 -23.58 2.05
CA LYS A 189 -0.39 -22.85 2.86
C LYS A 189 -0.70 -21.36 3.01
N GLY A 190 -1.05 -20.96 4.23
CA GLY A 190 -1.20 -19.55 4.65
C GLY A 190 -2.56 -18.90 4.37
N SER A 191 -3.56 -19.69 3.95
CA SER A 191 -4.91 -19.21 3.63
C SER A 191 -5.63 -18.71 4.88
N ILE A 192 -6.05 -17.44 4.85
CA ILE A 192 -6.90 -16.81 5.89
C ILE A 192 -8.37 -16.99 5.54
N LYS A 193 -8.68 -17.49 4.32
CA LYS A 193 -10.04 -17.82 3.89
C LYS A 193 -10.83 -18.54 4.98
N PRO A 194 -10.33 -19.60 5.66
CA PRO A 194 -11.10 -20.25 6.74
C PRO A 194 -11.35 -19.34 7.95
N ALA A 195 -10.43 -18.45 8.34
CA ALA A 195 -10.63 -17.53 9.45
C ALA A 195 -11.58 -16.38 9.10
N ILE A 196 -11.52 -15.86 7.87
CA ILE A 196 -12.44 -14.85 7.35
C ILE A 196 -13.84 -15.44 7.17
N THR A 197 -13.96 -16.63 6.58
CA THR A 197 -15.23 -17.35 6.48
C THR A 197 -15.77 -17.68 7.87
N TYR A 198 -14.94 -18.08 8.83
CA TYR A 198 -15.38 -18.28 10.22
C TYR A 198 -15.90 -16.98 10.84
N CYS A 199 -15.20 -15.86 10.70
CA CYS A 199 -15.67 -14.56 11.18
C CYS A 199 -16.97 -14.11 10.51
N ILE A 200 -17.09 -14.28 9.18
CA ILE A 200 -18.31 -13.95 8.42
C ILE A 200 -19.46 -14.88 8.83
N ASP A 201 -19.21 -16.18 8.98
CA ASP A 201 -20.19 -17.17 9.44
C ASP A 201 -20.63 -16.89 10.88
N HIS A 202 -19.72 -16.40 11.73
CA HIS A 202 -20.01 -16.01 13.11
C HIS A 202 -20.85 -14.72 13.17
N ILE A 203 -20.52 -13.70 12.37
CA ILE A 203 -21.30 -12.46 12.24
C ILE A 203 -22.67 -12.74 11.60
N ARG A 204 -22.76 -13.71 10.68
CA ARG A 204 -24.03 -14.16 10.07
C ARG A 204 -24.83 -15.12 10.96
N GLY A 205 -24.36 -15.46 12.17
CA GLY A 205 -25.11 -16.26 13.14
C GLY A 205 -25.31 -17.73 12.74
N LYS A 206 -24.32 -18.35 12.10
CA LYS A 206 -24.40 -19.76 11.68
C LYS A 206 -24.56 -20.71 12.89
N ARG A 207 -25.71 -21.38 12.99
CA ARG A 207 -25.95 -22.48 13.95
C ARG A 207 -25.35 -23.79 13.44
N LYS A 208 -24.95 -24.67 14.37
CA LYS A 208 -24.25 -25.95 14.13
C LYS A 208 -24.93 -26.91 13.12
N ASN A 209 -26.24 -26.76 12.88
CA ASN A 209 -27.04 -27.62 12.01
C ASN A 209 -27.36 -27.00 10.63
N ASN A 210 -26.67 -25.92 10.24
CA ASN A 210 -26.96 -25.28 8.97
C ASN A 210 -25.99 -25.68 7.85
N THR A 211 -26.53 -26.21 6.76
CA THR A 211 -25.85 -26.42 5.48
C THR A 211 -25.91 -25.16 4.61
N HIS A 212 -24.98 -25.08 3.65
CA HIS A 212 -24.93 -23.97 2.71
C HIS A 212 -26.11 -24.07 1.75
N CYS A 213 -26.90 -23.00 1.62
CA CYS A 213 -28.10 -23.03 0.78
C CYS A 213 -27.73 -22.85 -0.71
N ASP A 214 -27.82 -23.91 -1.50
CA ASP A 214 -27.56 -23.85 -2.95
C ASP A 214 -28.63 -23.05 -3.71
N ARG A 215 -29.87 -23.01 -3.19
CA ARG A 215 -30.98 -22.22 -3.76
C ARG A 215 -30.90 -20.72 -3.46
N CYS A 216 -30.06 -20.28 -2.52
CA CYS A 216 -30.05 -18.92 -2.02
C CYS A 216 -29.04 -17.99 -2.73
N HIS A 217 -28.61 -18.30 -3.96
CA HIS A 217 -27.58 -17.52 -4.70
C HIS A 217 -26.35 -17.17 -3.82
N GLY A 218 -25.90 -18.12 -2.98
CA GLY A 218 -24.76 -17.94 -2.08
C GLY A 218 -24.98 -17.00 -0.87
N LYS A 219 -26.22 -16.57 -0.62
CA LYS A 219 -26.60 -15.70 0.51
C LYS A 219 -27.64 -16.39 1.40
N GLY A 220 -27.23 -17.38 2.19
CA GLY A 220 -28.09 -17.99 3.21
C GLY A 220 -27.62 -19.34 3.73
N PHE A 221 -28.11 -19.71 4.91
CA PHE A 221 -27.86 -20.98 5.59
C PHE A 221 -29.21 -21.67 5.85
N VAL A 222 -29.35 -22.97 5.53
CA VAL A 222 -30.60 -23.73 5.76
C VAL A 222 -30.38 -24.74 6.88
N SER A 223 -31.32 -24.84 7.82
CA SER A 223 -31.32 -25.85 8.88
C SER A 223 -31.66 -27.22 8.28
N PHE A 224 -30.85 -28.24 8.60
CA PHE A 224 -31.00 -29.64 8.15
C PHE A 224 -32.38 -30.28 8.45
N SER A 225 -33.22 -29.63 9.27
CA SER A 225 -34.53 -30.12 9.67
C SER A 225 -35.63 -29.95 8.61
N ASN A 226 -35.42 -29.18 7.54
CA ASN A 226 -36.47 -28.84 6.58
C ASN A 226 -36.38 -29.59 5.22
N GLU A 227 -35.43 -30.50 5.04
CA GLU A 227 -35.25 -31.22 3.77
C GLU A 227 -35.92 -32.61 3.74
N GLN A 228 -36.61 -33.00 4.83
CA GLN A 228 -37.42 -34.23 4.86
C GLN A 228 -38.94 -33.99 4.70
N ASP A 229 -39.39 -32.74 4.64
CA ASP A 229 -40.82 -32.37 4.51
C ASP A 229 -41.04 -31.33 3.39
N GLN A 230 -40.68 -31.64 2.14
CA GLN A 230 -41.35 -31.11 0.93
C GLN A 230 -40.87 -31.72 -0.39
#